data_AF-A0A8T4IBA3-F1
#
_entry.id   AF-A0A8T4IBA3-F1
#
_cell.length_a   1.000
_cell.length_b   1.000
_cell.length_c   1.000
_cell.angle_alpha   90.00
_cell.angle_beta   90.00
_cell.angle_gamma   90.00
#
_symmetry.space_group_name_H-M   'P 1'
#
loop_
_entity.id
_entity.type
_entity.pdbx_description
1 polymer ?
#
loop_
_entity_poly.entity_id
_entity_poly.type
_entity_poly.pdbx_seq_one_letter_code
_entity_poly.pdbx_strand_id
1 'polypeptide(L)' 'EHNAGAEHMLISMLRPLVERGHEVEVWLSRYGKAHDVYEYRGDRVVPLEARLDFASAVRRADVLLSHLECVPS' A
#
# COMPACT_ATOMS: atom_id res chain seq x y z
N GLU A 1 7.08 -12.45 -7.36
CA GLU A 1 7.29 -12.39 -5.91
C GLU A 1 6.73 -11.06 -5.42
N HIS A 2 5.54 -11.10 -4.84
CA HIS A 2 4.90 -10.00 -4.11
C HIS A 2 4.94 -10.40 -2.63
N ASN A 3 4.68 -9.50 -1.68
CA ASN A 3 4.70 -9.83 -0.25
C ASN A 3 3.50 -10.75 0.09
N ALA A 4 3.61 -12.04 -0.27
CA ALA A 4 2.55 -12.87 -0.87
C ALA A 4 1.30 -13.16 -0.02
N GLY A 5 1.25 -12.70 1.24
CA GLY A 5 0.07 -12.78 2.10
C GLY A 5 -0.43 -11.41 2.52
N ALA A 6 0.43 -10.60 3.16
CA ALA A 6 0.04 -9.33 3.76
C ALA A 6 -0.41 -8.28 2.74
N GLU A 7 0.31 -8.15 1.63
CA GLU A 7 -0.06 -7.24 0.53
C GLU A 7 -1.42 -7.64 -0.05
N HIS A 8 -1.57 -8.92 -0.43
CA HIS A 8 -2.83 -9.45 -0.96
C HIS A 8 -4.01 -9.32 0.01
N MET A 9 -3.75 -9.51 1.31
CA MET A 9 -4.78 -9.37 2.34
C MET A 9 -5.20 -7.91 2.49
N LEU A 10 -4.25 -6.98 2.57
CA LEU A 10 -4.54 -5.56 2.67
C LEU A 10 -5.33 -5.06 1.45
N ILE A 11 -4.90 -5.40 0.25
CA ILE A 11 -5.64 -5.11 -0.99
C ILE A 11 -7.05 -5.70 -0.94
N SER A 12 -7.21 -6.94 -0.49
CA SER A 12 -8.54 -7.57 -0.40
C SER A 12 -9.44 -6.88 0.63
N MET A 13 -8.87 -6.38 1.74
CA MET A 13 -9.58 -5.61 2.75
C MET A 13 -10.02 -4.23 2.24
N LEU A 14 -9.20 -3.59 1.41
CA LEU A 14 -9.44 -2.23 0.92
C LEU A 14 -10.24 -2.18 -0.39
N ARG A 15 -10.37 -3.31 -1.09
CA ARG A 15 -11.15 -3.43 -2.33
C ARG A 15 -12.54 -2.75 -2.31
N PRO A 16 -13.36 -2.84 -1.23
CA PRO A 16 -14.65 -2.16 -1.19
C PRO A 16 -14.55 -0.63 -1.27
N LEU A 17 -13.42 -0.02 -0.91
CA LEU A 17 -13.17 1.41 -1.04
C LEU A 17 -12.89 1.78 -2.50
N VAL A 18 -12.02 1.01 -3.17
CA VAL A 18 -11.75 1.15 -4.62
C VAL A 18 -13.04 1.01 -5.42
N GLU A 19 -13.87 -0.01 -5.12
CA GLU A 19 -15.15 -0.24 -5.80
C GLU A 19 -16.17 0.90 -5.60
N ARG A 20 -16.00 1.72 -4.56
CA ARG A 20 -16.80 2.93 -4.29
C ARG A 20 -16.20 4.19 -4.89
N GLY A 21 -15.06 4.09 -5.58
CA GLY A 21 -14.39 5.20 -6.24
C GLY A 21 -13.47 6.02 -5.33
N HIS A 22 -13.07 5.47 -4.17
CA HIS A 22 -12.04 6.11 -3.34
C HIS A 22 -10.65 5.86 -3.92
N GLU A 23 -9.77 6.86 -3.79
CA GLU A 23 -8.36 6.71 -4.08
C GLU A 23 -7.70 5.90 -2.95
N VAL A 24 -7.06 4.79 -3.31
CA VAL A 24 -6.38 3.91 -2.36
C VAL A 24 -4.92 3.77 -2.75
N GLU A 25 -4.03 4.16 -1.83
CA GLU A 25 -2.60 3.92 -1.95
C GLU A 25 -2.13 2.87 -0.94
N VAL A 26 -1.37 1.88 -1.39
CA VAL A 26 -0.79 0.84 -0.55
C VAL A 26 0.72 1.02 -0.48
N TRP A 27 1.22 1.48 0.67
CA TRP A 27 2.64 1.73 0.89
C TRP A 27 3.30 0.52 1.55
N LEU A 28 4.30 -0.06 0.88
CA LEU A 28 5.00 -1.24 1.37
C LEU A 28 6.21 -0.85 2.22
N SER A 29 6.36 -1.50 3.37
CA SER A 29 7.45 -1.23 4.34
C SER A 29 8.61 -2.22 4.27
N ARG A 30 8.59 -3.15 3.30
CA ARG A 30 9.65 -4.16 3.10
C ARG A 30 10.22 -4.08 1.71
N TYR A 31 11.52 -4.37 1.61
CA TYR A 31 12.21 -4.47 0.34
C TYR A 31 11.67 -5.62 -0.51
N GLY A 32 11.49 -5.37 -1.80
CA GLY A 32 11.05 -6.30 -2.82
C GLY A 32 11.79 -6.10 -4.13
N LYS A 33 11.31 -6.75 -5.19
CA LYS A 33 11.85 -6.60 -6.55
C LYS A 33 11.20 -5.46 -7.34
N ALA A 34 10.09 -4.93 -6.84
CA ALA A 34 9.39 -3.81 -7.46
C ALA A 34 10.08 -2.51 -7.07
N HIS A 35 10.50 -1.73 -8.07
CA HIS A 35 11.15 -0.44 -7.86
C HIS A 35 10.24 0.73 -8.22
N ASP A 36 9.25 0.48 -9.07
CA ASP A 36 8.31 1.47 -9.57
C ASP A 36 6.93 1.29 -8.94
N VAL A 37 6.20 2.40 -8.82
CA VAL A 37 4.78 2.39 -8.45
C VAL A 37 3.99 1.64 -9.50
N TYR A 38 3.05 0.80 -9.07
CA TYR A 38 2.19 0.03 -9.97
C TYR A 38 0.73 0.04 -9.53
N GLU A 39 -0.16 -0.12 -10.50
CA GLU A 39 -1.57 -0.36 -10.26
C GLU A 39 -1.83 -1.85 -10.07
N TYR A 40 -2.57 -2.20 -9.03
CA TYR A 40 -2.98 -3.56 -8.79
C TYR A 40 -4.43 -3.58 -8.31
N ARG A 41 -5.34 -4.11 -9.14
CA ARG A 41 -6.79 -4.19 -8.85
C ARG A 41 -7.46 -2.84 -8.52
N GLY A 42 -6.87 -1.74 -9.02
CA GLY A 42 -7.35 -0.37 -8.80
C GLY A 42 -6.74 0.30 -7.57
N ASP A 43 -5.88 -0.38 -6.84
CA ASP A 43 -5.03 0.20 -5.81
C ASP A 43 -3.70 0.66 -6.41
N ARG A 44 -3.24 1.85 -6.01
CA ARG A 44 -1.91 2.35 -6.34
C ARG A 44 -0.90 1.84 -5.32
N VAL A 45 -0.08 0.87 -5.70
CA VAL A 45 0.93 0.28 -4.80
C VAL A 45 2.24 1.03 -4.91
N VAL A 46 2.76 1.49 -3.78
CA VAL A 46 4.01 2.22 -3.64
C VAL A 46 5.05 1.32 -2.93
N PRO A 47 6.01 0.74 -3.66
CA PRO A 47 7.10 -0.02 -3.07
C PRO A 47 7.99 0.87 -2.19
N LEU A 48 8.64 0.25 -1.19
CA LEU A 48 9.63 0.92 -0.34
C LEU A 48 10.76 1.55 -1.19
N GLU A 49 11.15 0.85 -2.25
CA GLU A 49 12.22 1.22 -3.17
C GLU A 49 11.89 2.43 -4.04
N ALA A 50 10.61 2.79 -4.19
CA ALA A 50 10.22 3.96 -4.97
C ALA A 50 10.64 5.28 -4.31
N ARG A 51 11.08 5.25 -3.03
CA ARG A 51 11.62 6.39 -2.25
C ARG A 51 10.75 7.67 -2.33
N LEU A 52 9.44 7.51 -2.36
CA LEU A 52 8.50 8.62 -2.37
C LEU A 52 8.30 9.21 -0.95
N ASP A 53 7.86 10.47 -0.89
CA ASP A 53 7.61 11.18 0.36
C ASP A 53 6.32 10.70 1.05
N PHE A 54 6.45 9.63 1.82
CA PHE A 54 5.37 9.07 2.63
C PHE A 54 4.77 10.08 3.61
N ALA A 55 5.60 10.92 4.26
CA ALA A 55 5.12 11.86 5.25
C ALA A 55 4.16 12.89 4.66
N SER A 56 4.44 13.36 3.44
CA SER A 56 3.52 14.25 2.73
C SER A 56 2.28 13.54 2.22
N ALA A 57 2.37 12.26 1.81
CA ALA A 57 1.21 11.47 1.39
C ALA A 57 0.22 11.27 2.57
N VAL A 58 0.72 10.84 3.73
CA VAL A 58 -0.10 10.63 4.93
C VAL A 58 -0.79 11.91 5.40
N ARG A 59 -0.12 13.07 5.33
CA ARG A 59 -0.74 14.35 5.70
C ARG A 59 -1.91 14.76 4.82
N ARG A 60 -1.98 14.24 3.58
CA ARG A 60 -3.08 14.51 2.64
C ARG A 60 -4.18 13.44 2.68
N ALA A 61 -3.91 12.29 3.31
CA ALA A 61 -4.86 11.19 3.34
C ALA A 61 -6.04 11.51 4.27
N ASP A 62 -7.26 11.19 3.83
CA ASP A 62 -8.45 11.28 4.67
C ASP A 62 -8.44 10.21 5.77
N VAL A 63 -7.86 9.04 5.48
CA VAL A 63 -7.74 7.90 6.40
C VAL A 63 -6.37 7.25 6.25
N LEU A 64 -5.71 6.98 7.38
CA LEU A 64 -4.49 6.18 7.44
C LEU A 64 -4.78 4.83 8.08
N LEU A 65 -4.50 3.75 7.36
CA LEU A 65 -4.54 2.39 7.88
C LEU A 65 -3.12 1.83 7.96
N SER A 66 -2.71 1.40 9.15
CA SER A 66 -1.47 0.68 9.34
C SER A 66 -1.77 -0.82 9.49
N HIS A 67 -1.09 -1.65 8.70
CA HIS A 67 -1.31 -3.09 8.66
C HIS A 67 -0.02 -3.85 8.90
N LEU A 68 0.01 -4.64 9.98
CA LEU A 68 1.19 -5.39 10.44
C LEU A 68 2.44 -4.51 10.68
N GLU A 69 2.28 -3.21 10.92
CA GLU A 69 3.37 -2.42 11.45
C GLU A 69 3.65 -2.76 12.91
N CYS A 70 4.91 -2.57 13.31
CA CYS A 70 5.40 -2.81 14.66
C CYS A 70 5.22 -4.26 15.16
N VAL A 71 4.92 -5.20 14.26
CA VAL A 71 4.91 -6.62 14.57
C VAL A 71 6.35 -7.14 14.43
N PRO A 72 6.92 -7.74 15.49
CA PRO A 72 8.24 -8.36 15.40
C PRO A 72 8.29 -9.38 14.28
N SER A 73 9.39 -9.35 13.52
CA SER A 73 9.66 -10.29 12.42
C SER A 73 10.43 -11.52 12.89
#